data_AF-A0A811QZ72-F1
#
_entry.id   AF-A0A811QZ72-F1
#
_cell.length_a   1.000
_cell.length_b   1.000
_cell.length_c   1.000
_cell.angle_alpha   90.00
_cell.angle_beta   90.00
_cell.angle_gamma   90.00
#
_symmetry.space_group_name_H-M   'P 1'
#
loop_
_entity.id
_entity.type
_entity.pdbx_description
1 polymer ?
#
loop_
_entity_poly.entity_id
_entity_poly.type
_entity_poly.pdbx_seq_one_letter_code
_entity_poly.pdbx_strand_id
1 'polypeptide(L)' 'MRHREADMVCICSIINDADEQKISVEKLVRLARECGKPLPSHTKCGTYTVPA' A
#
# COMPACT_ATOMS: atom_id res chain seq x y z
N MET A 1 6.56 17.24 17.28
CA MET A 1 6.48 16.07 16.37
C MET A 1 5.22 16.23 15.52
N ARG A 2 5.33 16.47 14.20
CA ARG A 2 4.16 16.37 13.31
C ARG A 2 3.86 14.88 13.17
N HIS A 3 2.77 14.40 13.79
CA HIS A 3 2.19 13.11 13.43
C HIS A 3 1.67 13.24 12.00
N ARG A 4 2.49 12.90 11.02
CA ARG A 4 2.02 12.71 9.65
C ARG A 4 1.18 11.43 9.69
N GLU A 5 -0.13 11.59 9.57
CA GLU A 5 -1.01 10.43 9.44
C GLU A 5 -0.50 9.61 8.24
N ALA A 6 -0.03 8.40 8.53
CA ALA A 6 0.41 7.48 7.51
C ALA A 6 -0.84 6.86 6.90
N ASP A 7 -1.19 7.28 5.70
CA ASP A 7 -2.19 6.60 4.87
C ASP A 7 -1.54 5.49 4.04
N MET A 8 -2.38 4.69 3.39
CA MET A 8 -1.91 3.58 2.58
C MET A 8 -1.10 4.05 1.36
N VAL A 9 -1.35 5.26 0.85
CA VAL A 9 -0.59 5.83 -0.28
C VAL A 9 0.85 6.12 0.14
N CYS A 10 1.03 6.68 1.36
CA CYS A 10 2.34 6.90 1.96
C CYS A 10 3.09 5.58 2.17
N ILE A 11 2.42 4.53 2.65
CA ILE A 11 3.02 3.20 2.83
C ILE A 11 3.46 2.64 1.47
N CYS A 12 2.60 2.69 0.46
CA CYS A 12 2.90 2.24 -0.89
C CYS A 12 4.09 2.97 -1.54
N SER A 13 4.35 4.21 -1.13
CA SER A 13 5.47 5.02 -1.62
C SER A 13 6.82 4.66 -0.99
N ILE A 14 6.84 3.95 0.15
CA ILE A 14 8.08 3.58 0.85
C ILE A 14 8.40 2.08 0.76
N ILE A 15 7.44 1.25 0.35
CA ILE A 15 7.66 -0.17 0.07
C ILE A 15 8.76 -0.31 -0.99
N ASN A 16 9.76 -1.11 -0.65
CA ASN A 16 10.87 -1.46 -1.54
C ASN A 16 10.95 -2.99 -1.72
N ASP A 17 11.88 -3.44 -2.57
CA ASP A 17 12.07 -4.86 -2.89
C ASP A 17 12.26 -5.74 -1.64
N ALA A 18 12.98 -5.26 -0.62
CA ALA A 18 13.23 -6.03 0.61
C ALA A 18 11.96 -6.22 1.45
N ASP A 19 10.99 -5.30 1.34
CA ASP A 19 9.67 -5.46 1.93
C ASP A 19 8.84 -6.46 1.14
N GLU A 20 8.86 -6.39 -0.19
CA GLU A 20 8.12 -7.32 -1.06
C GLU A 20 8.57 -8.78 -0.92
N GLN A 21 9.83 -9.01 -0.52
CA GLN A 21 10.31 -10.36 -0.19
C GLN A 21 9.74 -10.89 1.14
N LYS A 22 9.21 -10.03 2.01
CA LYS A 22 8.69 -10.37 3.34
C LYS A 22 7.16 -10.31 3.41
N ILE A 23 6.55 -9.41 2.63
CA ILE A 23 5.11 -9.17 2.62
C ILE A 23 4.53 -9.26 1.21
N SER A 24 3.33 -9.81 1.10
CA SER A 24 2.58 -9.76 -0.16
C SER A 24 1.86 -8.42 -0.26
N VAL A 25 2.33 -7.55 -1.17
CA VAL A 25 1.73 -6.23 -1.39
C VAL A 25 0.27 -6.34 -1.84
N GLU A 26 -0.06 -7.33 -2.68
CA GLU A 26 -1.44 -7.62 -3.06
C GLU A 26 -2.35 -7.86 -1.85
N LYS A 27 -1.91 -8.69 -0.89
CA LYS A 27 -2.66 -8.94 0.35
C LYS A 27 -2.78 -7.67 1.19
N LEU A 28 -1.74 -6.85 1.25
CA LEU A 28 -1.77 -5.56 1.94
C LEU A 28 -2.81 -4.61 1.33
N VAL A 29 -2.86 -4.51 -0.01
CA VAL A 29 -3.89 -3.72 -0.72
C VAL A 29 -5.28 -4.26 -0.45
N ARG A 30 -5.47 -5.59 -0.44
CA ARG A 30 -6.76 -6.20 -0.11
C ARG A 30 -7.20 -5.88 1.32
N LEU A 31 -6.29 -6.03 2.28
CA LEU A 31 -6.55 -5.68 3.68
C LEU A 31 -6.92 -4.20 3.85
N ALA A 32 -6.26 -3.30 3.12
CA ALA A 32 -6.58 -1.88 3.14
C ALA A 32 -8.03 -1.60 2.70
N ARG A 33 -8.50 -2.29 1.65
CA ARG A 33 -9.89 -2.22 1.20
C ARG A 33 -10.86 -2.79 2.26
N GLU A 34 -10.55 -3.95 2.84
CA GLU A 34 -11.35 -4.59 3.88
C GLU A 34 -11.46 -3.71 5.15
N CYS A 35 -10.42 -2.96 5.47
CA CYS A 35 -10.38 -1.99 6.57
C CYS A 35 -11.02 -0.63 6.25
N GLY A 36 -11.65 -0.45 5.09
CA GLY A 36 -12.30 0.81 4.69
C GLY A 36 -11.32 1.93 4.33
N LYS A 37 -10.07 1.60 4.01
CA LYS A 37 -9.01 2.53 3.56
C LYS A 37 -8.48 2.12 2.18
N PRO A 38 -9.32 2.04 1.14
CA PRO A 38 -8.89 1.57 -0.17
C PRO A 38 -7.87 2.53 -0.79
N LEU A 39 -6.88 1.96 -1.47
CA LEU A 39 -6.02 2.72 -2.37
C LEU A 39 -6.79 3.08 -3.65
N PRO A 40 -6.50 4.25 -4.26
CA PRO A 40 -7.06 4.58 -5.56
C PRO A 40 -6.66 3.54 -6.62
N SER A 41 -7.57 3.26 -7.57
CA SER A 41 -7.27 2.45 -8.75
C SER A 41 -6.05 2.97 -9.49
N HIS A 42 -5.26 2.08 -10.08
CA HIS A 42 -4.02 2.37 -10.80
C HIS A 42 -2.89 2.98 -9.95
N THR A 43 -3.05 3.05 -8.62
CA THR A 43 -1.95 3.43 -7.72
C THR A 43 -0.89 2.33 -7.75
N LYS A 44 0.38 2.72 -7.85
CA LYS A 44 1.50 1.81 -7.64
C LYS A 44 1.79 1.66 -6.15
N CYS A 45 1.91 0.42 -5.70
CA CYS A 45 2.32 0.02 -4.38
C CYS A 45 3.48 -0.95 -4.54
N GLY A 46 4.71 -0.46 -4.38
CA GLY A 46 5.89 -1.20 -4.83
C GLY A 46 5.78 -1.58 -6.32
N THR A 47 5.94 -2.86 -6.64
CA THR A 47 5.78 -3.44 -7.98
C THR A 47 4.33 -3.77 -8.34
N TYR A 48 3.43 -3.82 -7.36
CA TYR A 48 2.01 -4.10 -7.56
C TYR A 48 1.25 -2.83 -7.98
N THR A 49 0.34 -2.97 -8.94
CA THR A 49 -0.57 -1.90 -9.37
C THR A 49 -2.00 -2.25 -8.98
N VAL A 50 -2.65 -1.34 -8.24
CA VAL A 50 -4.03 -1.55 -7.77
C VAL A 50 -4.98 -1.64 -8.98
N PRO A 51 -5.79 -2.71 -9.11
CA PRO A 51 -6.74 -2.86 -10.21
C PRO A 51 -7.87 -1.81 -10.13
N ALA A 52 -8.57 -1.64 -11.26
CA ALA A 52 -9.77 -0.79 -11.34
C ALA A 52 -10.93 -1.37 -10.54
#